data_AF-A0AAD5M971-F1
#
_entry.id   AF-A0AAD5M971-F1
#
_cell.length_a   1.000
_cell.length_b   1.000
_cell.length_c   1.000
_cell.angle_alpha   90.00
_cell.angle_beta   90.00
_cell.angle_gamma   90.00
#
_symmetry.space_group_name_H-M   'P 1'
#
loop_
_entity.id
_entity.type
_entity.pdbx_description
1 polymer ?
#
loop_
_entity_poly.entity_id
_entity_poly.type
_entity_poly.pdbx_seq_one_letter_code
_entity_poly.pdbx_strand_id
1 'polypeptide(L)'
;MSEVDAAIRERQREKVTPLGQSPGLRPETTNYKQFCEPAKGSEYDEQNLNLVGNLLELLDQICIDENLTLQEKRKRLKKFKKTYPSVYSQRFPSPDLSNPKKKERENRFLLKFFGR
;
A
#
# COMPACT_ATOMS: atom_id res chain seq x y z
N MET A 1 35.59 -26.52 7.61
CA MET A 1 34.65 -25.52 8.14
C MET A 1 34.93 -25.40 9.61
N SER A 2 35.18 -24.18 10.10
CA SER A 2 35.66 -23.99 11.47
C SER A 2 34.52 -24.19 12.47
N GLU A 3 34.85 -24.61 13.69
CA GLU A 3 33.89 -24.80 14.79
C GLU A 3 33.11 -23.52 15.12
N VAL A 4 33.74 -22.36 14.89
CA VAL A 4 33.08 -21.05 15.00
C VAL A 4 32.05 -20.82 13.89
N ASP A 5 32.30 -21.30 12.65
CA ASP A 5 31.31 -21.22 11.56
C ASP A 5 30.09 -22.12 11.79
N ALA A 6 30.29 -23.22 12.53
CA ALA A 6 29.20 -24.09 12.95
C ALA A 6 28.36 -23.42 14.04
N ALA A 7 29.01 -22.84 15.05
CA ALA A 7 28.33 -22.10 16.13
C ALA A 7 27.58 -20.86 15.62
N ILE A 8 28.11 -20.15 14.63
CA ILE A 8 27.43 -18.99 14.03
C ILE A 8 26.17 -19.43 13.29
N ARG A 9 26.22 -20.54 12.55
CA ARG A 9 25.05 -21.10 11.85
C ARG A 9 23.99 -21.62 12.80
N GLU A 10 24.40 -22.29 13.87
CA GLU A 10 23.50 -22.75 14.95
C GLU A 10 22.71 -21.56 15.54
N ARG A 11 23.43 -20.48 15.87
CA ARG A 11 22.86 -19.28 16.51
C ARG A 11 21.98 -18.45 15.56
N GLN A 12 22.23 -18.55 14.25
CA GLN A 12 21.37 -17.96 13.23
C GLN A 12 20.11 -18.81 12.98
N ARG A 13 20.20 -20.14 13.11
CA ARG A 13 19.07 -21.08 12.94
C ARG A 13 17.97 -20.86 13.99
N GLU A 14 18.34 -20.55 15.23
CA GLU A 14 17.38 -20.21 16.29
C GLU A 14 16.59 -18.91 16.03
N LYS A 15 17.10 -18.02 15.16
CA LYS A 15 16.48 -16.70 14.90
C LYS A 15 15.56 -16.67 13.67
N VAL A 16 15.48 -17.75 12.89
CA VAL A 16 14.79 -17.76 11.58
C VAL A 16 13.66 -18.76 11.45
N THR A 17 13.02 -19.15 12.56
CA THR A 17 11.73 -19.85 12.46
C THR A 17 10.61 -18.91 12.91
N PRO A 18 9.84 -18.30 11.98
CA PRO A 18 8.50 -17.83 12.32
C PRO A 18 7.70 -19.08 12.68
N LEU A 19 7.46 -19.29 13.97
CA LEU A 19 6.56 -20.34 14.44
C LEU A 19 5.15 -20.00 13.96
N GLY A 20 4.80 -20.57 12.80
CA GLY A 20 3.42 -20.90 12.51
C GLY A 20 2.94 -21.88 13.58
N GLN A 21 2.00 -21.41 14.41
CA GLN A 21 1.02 -22.18 15.19
C GLN A 21 1.54 -23.40 15.98
N SER A 22 1.67 -23.23 17.30
CA SER A 22 1.61 -24.33 18.27
C SER A 22 0.31 -24.21 19.09
N PRO A 23 -0.55 -25.24 19.14
CA PRO A 23 -1.63 -25.32 20.11
C PRO A 23 -1.08 -25.98 21.38
N GLY A 24 -0.68 -25.17 22.37
CA GLY A 24 -0.26 -25.72 23.65
C GLY A 24 0.37 -24.70 24.59
N LEU A 25 -0.38 -24.40 25.65
CA LEU A 25 0.07 -23.78 26.90
C LEU A 25 0.55 -22.33 26.78
N ARG A 26 -0.40 -21.39 26.74
CA ARG A 26 -0.14 -20.00 27.12
C ARG A 26 -0.14 -19.90 28.66
N PRO A 27 0.87 -19.28 29.28
CA PRO A 27 0.73 -18.82 30.66
C PRO A 27 -0.42 -17.81 30.72
N GLU A 28 -1.25 -17.95 31.75
CA GLU A 28 -2.41 -17.14 32.09
C GLU A 28 -2.02 -15.67 32.31
N THR A 29 -1.77 -14.91 31.24
CA THR A 29 -1.73 -13.45 31.29
C THR A 29 -3.15 -12.95 31.12
N THR A 30 -3.88 -12.91 32.22
CA THR A 30 -5.29 -12.47 32.33
C THR A 30 -5.43 -10.95 32.21
N ASN A 31 -4.97 -10.34 31.10
CA ASN A 31 -5.41 -8.98 30.74
C ASN A 31 -5.20 -8.61 29.25
N TYR A 32 -5.34 -9.54 28.31
CA TYR A 32 -5.41 -9.12 26.91
C TYR A 32 -6.87 -8.74 26.60
N LYS A 33 -7.14 -7.43 26.44
CA LYS A 33 -8.43 -6.97 25.91
C LYS A 33 -8.37 -7.03 24.40
N GLN A 34 -9.14 -7.95 23.82
CA GLN A 34 -9.40 -7.96 22.40
C GLN A 34 -10.52 -6.94 22.10
N PHE A 35 -10.20 -5.88 21.37
CA PHE A 35 -11.15 -4.81 21.02
C PHE A 35 -11.94 -5.11 19.74
N CYS A 36 -11.43 -5.98 18.88
CA CYS A 36 -12.04 -6.31 17.60
C CYS A 36 -12.02 -7.82 17.37
N GLU A 37 -13.13 -8.36 16.85
CA GLU A 37 -13.16 -9.70 16.30
C GLU A 37 -12.37 -9.74 14.98
N PRO A 38 -11.64 -10.84 14.68
CA PRO A 38 -10.96 -10.98 13.40
C PRO A 38 -11.99 -11.12 12.28
N ALA A 39 -11.81 -10.38 11.19
CA ALA A 39 -12.63 -10.55 10.00
C ALA A 39 -12.46 -11.97 9.43
N LYS A 40 -13.57 -12.57 9.00
CA LYS A 40 -13.53 -13.85 8.28
C LYS A 40 -13.07 -13.62 6.84
N GLY A 41 -12.47 -14.63 6.22
CA GLY A 41 -12.01 -14.55 4.83
C GLY A 41 -13.12 -14.16 3.85
N SER A 42 -14.32 -14.73 4.02
CA SER A 42 -15.49 -14.39 3.19
C SER A 42 -15.96 -12.94 3.35
N GLU A 43 -15.94 -12.42 4.59
CA GLU A 43 -16.31 -11.03 4.88
C GLU A 43 -15.33 -10.05 4.24
N TYR A 44 -14.03 -10.41 4.22
CA TYR A 44 -13.01 -9.62 3.54
C TYR A 44 -13.24 -9.56 2.03
N ASP A 45 -13.55 -10.70 1.40
CA ASP A 45 -13.76 -10.76 -0.05
C ASP A 45 -14.99 -9.92 -0.46
N GLU A 46 -16.09 -10.02 0.28
CA GLU A 46 -17.28 -9.19 0.07
C GLU A 46 -16.99 -7.69 0.22
N GLN A 47 -16.22 -7.29 1.23
CA GLN A 47 -15.80 -5.90 1.42
C GLN A 47 -14.89 -5.43 0.27
N ASN A 48 -14.04 -6.33 -0.24
CA ASN A 48 -13.14 -6.03 -1.33
C ASN A 48 -13.87 -5.86 -2.68
N LEU A 49 -14.99 -6.58 -2.91
CA LEU A 49 -15.84 -6.36 -4.08
C LEU A 49 -16.39 -4.93 -4.12
N ASN A 50 -16.76 -4.38 -2.97
CA ASN A 50 -17.29 -3.02 -2.85
C ASN A 50 -16.21 -1.93 -2.88
N LEU A 51 -14.94 -2.30 -2.67
CA LEU A 51 -13.83 -1.35 -2.55
C LEU A 51 -13.71 -0.44 -3.78
N VAL A 52 -13.77 -1.01 -4.99
CA VAL A 52 -13.63 -0.23 -6.23
C VAL A 52 -14.79 0.76 -6.38
N GLY A 53 -16.01 0.34 -6.08
CA GLY A 53 -17.20 1.21 -6.11
C GLY A 53 -17.08 2.37 -5.12
N ASN A 54 -16.70 2.06 -3.87
CA ASN A 54 -16.51 3.07 -2.82
C ASN A 54 -15.41 4.08 -3.18
N LEU A 55 -14.33 3.61 -3.83
CA LEU A 55 -13.25 4.50 -4.29
C LEU A 55 -13.70 5.41 -5.44
N LEU A 56 -14.53 4.91 -6.36
CA LEU A 56 -15.12 5.73 -7.43
C LEU A 56 -16.03 6.81 -6.85
N GLU A 57 -16.88 6.45 -5.88
CA GLU A 57 -17.75 7.40 -5.18
C GLU A 57 -16.93 8.47 -4.46
N LEU A 58 -15.87 8.08 -3.74
CA LEU A 58 -14.96 9.03 -3.10
C LEU A 58 -14.32 9.98 -4.12
N LEU A 59 -13.93 9.48 -5.29
CA LEU A 59 -13.37 10.29 -6.36
C LEU A 59 -14.40 11.29 -6.90
N ASP A 60 -15.66 10.89 -7.03
CA ASP A 60 -16.79 11.76 -7.38
C ASP A 60 -17.02 12.85 -6.34
N GLN A 61 -17.08 12.48 -5.07
CA GLN A 61 -17.25 13.41 -3.96
C GLN A 61 -16.15 14.47 -3.95
N ILE A 62 -14.88 14.10 -4.13
CA ILE A 62 -13.77 15.07 -4.20
C ILE A 62 -13.96 16.07 -5.37
N CYS A 63 -14.53 15.65 -6.50
CA CYS A 63 -14.78 16.52 -7.63
C CYS A 63 -15.89 17.54 -7.33
N ILE A 64 -17.01 17.09 -6.77
CA ILE A 64 -18.21 17.91 -6.57
C ILE A 64 -18.18 18.73 -5.27
N ASP A 65 -17.42 18.33 -4.24
CA ASP A 65 -17.44 18.93 -2.91
C ASP A 65 -17.14 20.44 -2.95
N GLU A 66 -18.16 21.28 -2.72
CA GLU A 66 -18.05 22.74 -2.79
C GLU A 66 -17.29 23.35 -1.61
N ASN A 67 -17.10 22.58 -0.51
CA ASN A 67 -16.36 23.04 0.66
C ASN A 67 -14.84 23.07 0.42
N LEU A 68 -14.36 22.44 -0.65
CA LEU A 68 -12.95 22.40 -0.99
C LEU A 68 -12.56 23.52 -1.94
N THR A 69 -11.50 24.24 -1.59
CA THR A 69 -10.87 25.16 -2.53
C THR A 69 -10.29 24.41 -3.72
N LEU A 70 -10.13 25.10 -4.86
CA LEU A 70 -9.52 24.52 -6.06
C LEU A 70 -8.13 23.94 -5.80
N GLN A 71 -7.35 24.54 -4.90
CA GLN A 71 -6.03 24.02 -4.53
C GLN A 71 -6.14 22.69 -3.78
N GLU A 72 -7.07 22.57 -2.85
CA GLU A 72 -7.29 21.34 -2.08
C GLU A 72 -7.83 20.22 -2.94
N LYS A 73 -8.81 20.51 -3.81
CA LYS A 73 -9.31 19.54 -4.81
C LYS A 73 -8.16 18.98 -5.63
N ARG A 74 -7.30 19.86 -6.17
CA ARG A 74 -6.11 19.44 -6.94
C ARG A 74 -5.15 18.57 -6.12
N LYS A 75 -4.88 18.92 -4.86
CA LYS A 75 -4.01 18.12 -3.97
C LYS A 75 -4.62 16.74 -3.71
N ARG A 76 -5.90 16.66 -3.39
CA ARG A 76 -6.63 15.41 -3.12
C ARG A 76 -6.69 14.52 -4.36
N LEU A 77 -7.05 15.07 -5.53
CA LEU A 77 -7.06 14.34 -6.80
C LEU A 77 -5.68 13.81 -7.18
N LYS A 78 -4.62 14.61 -6.97
CA LYS A 78 -3.23 14.16 -7.23
C LYS A 78 -2.82 13.01 -6.30
N LYS A 79 -3.22 13.06 -5.03
CA LYS A 79 -2.99 11.97 -4.07
C LYS A 79 -3.77 10.72 -4.49
N PHE A 80 -5.06 10.87 -4.79
CA PHE A 80 -5.93 9.77 -5.23
C PHE A 80 -5.35 9.07 -6.47
N LYS A 81 -4.98 9.82 -7.51
CA LYS A 81 -4.39 9.27 -8.74
C LYS A 81 -3.09 8.48 -8.48
N LYS A 82 -2.27 8.92 -7.52
CA LYS A 82 -1.04 8.20 -7.16
C LYS A 82 -1.31 6.92 -6.40
N THR A 83 -2.26 6.93 -5.47
CA THR A 83 -2.58 5.79 -4.61
C THR A 83 -3.41 4.73 -5.36
N TYR A 84 -4.36 5.16 -6.19
CA TYR A 84 -5.31 4.30 -6.89
C TYR A 84 -5.33 4.60 -8.39
N PRO A 85 -4.22 4.36 -9.11
CA PRO A 85 -4.10 4.74 -10.53
C PRO A 85 -5.11 4.01 -11.42
N SER A 86 -5.40 2.73 -11.16
CA SER A 86 -6.36 1.92 -11.91
C SER A 86 -7.78 2.47 -11.80
N VAL A 87 -8.24 2.73 -10.56
CA VAL A 87 -9.56 3.31 -10.29
C VAL A 87 -9.69 4.71 -10.92
N TYR A 88 -8.64 5.54 -10.82
CA TYR A 88 -8.63 6.86 -11.44
C TYR A 88 -8.73 6.78 -12.97
N SER A 89 -8.02 5.84 -13.61
CA SER A 89 -8.08 5.65 -15.08
C SER A 89 -9.41 5.12 -15.58
N GLN A 90 -10.15 4.36 -14.76
CA GLN A 90 -11.49 3.89 -15.11
C GLN A 90 -12.47 5.07 -15.27
N ARG A 91 -12.37 6.08 -14.39
CA ARG A 91 -13.24 7.26 -14.44
C ARG A 91 -12.76 8.33 -15.42
N PHE A 92 -11.45 8.49 -15.55
CA PHE A 92 -10.83 9.41 -16.52
C PHE A 92 -9.90 8.62 -17.44
N PRO A 93 -10.44 7.92 -18.46
CA PRO A 93 -9.62 7.22 -19.43
C PRO A 93 -8.73 8.24 -20.11
N SER A 94 -7.43 8.20 -19.81
CA SER A 94 -6.48 8.94 -20.62
C SER A 94 -6.41 8.20 -21.96
N PRO A 95 -6.56 8.89 -23.10
CA PRO A 95 -6.14 8.30 -24.36
C PRO A 95 -4.67 7.87 -24.22
N ASP A 96 -4.39 6.63 -24.63
CA ASP A 96 -3.17 5.88 -24.38
C ASP A 96 -1.89 6.74 -24.29
N LEU A 97 -1.35 6.86 -23.08
CA LEU A 97 0.04 7.25 -22.84
C LEU A 97 0.76 6.11 -22.12
N SER A 98 0.67 4.91 -22.69
CA SER A 98 1.68 3.84 -22.57
C SER A 98 3.05 4.25 -23.13
N ASN A 99 3.44 5.54 -23.03
CA ASN A 99 4.66 6.08 -23.61
C ASN A 99 5.74 6.26 -22.53
N PRO A 100 6.81 5.42 -22.50
CA PRO A 100 7.95 5.58 -21.61
C PRO A 100 8.74 6.90 -21.81
N LYS A 101 8.37 7.73 -22.78
CA LYS A 101 9.07 8.97 -23.17
C LYS A 101 8.98 10.13 -22.17
N LYS A 102 8.14 10.06 -21.13
CA LYS A 102 8.10 11.12 -20.09
C LYS A 102 9.28 11.07 -19.13
N LYS A 103 9.97 9.93 -18.98
CA LYS A 103 11.19 9.84 -18.14
C LYS A 103 12.40 10.51 -18.79
N GLU A 104 12.47 10.54 -20.12
CA GLU A 104 13.60 11.13 -20.85
C GLU A 104 13.61 12.67 -20.78
N ARG A 105 12.43 13.31 -20.82
CA ARG A 105 12.33 14.78 -20.81
C ARG A 105 12.62 15.37 -19.42
N GLU A 106 12.28 14.65 -18.35
CA GLU A 106 12.62 15.01 -16.97
C GLU A 106 14.12 14.80 -16.70
N ASN A 107 14.70 13.68 -17.13
CA ASN A 107 16.14 13.42 -17.02
C ASN A 107 16.98 14.44 -17.81
N ARG A 108 16.55 14.86 -19.02
CA ARG A 108 17.23 15.93 -19.78
C ARG A 108 17.10 17.30 -19.13
N PHE A 109 16.05 17.56 -18.35
CA PHE A 109 15.88 18.82 -17.64
C PHE A 109 16.77 18.88 -16.38
N LEU A 110 16.84 17.76 -15.64
CA LEU A 110 17.69 17.64 -14.45
C LEU A 110 19.18 17.68 -14.80
N LEU A 111 19.62 16.99 -15.86
CA LEU A 111 21.02 17.06 -16.32
C LEU A 111 21.45 18.48 -16.72
N LYS A 112 20.54 19.27 -17.29
CA LYS A 112 20.82 20.67 -17.68
C LYS A 112 20.94 21.62 -16.50
N PHE A 113 20.30 21.31 -15.37
CA PHE A 113 20.31 22.16 -14.18
C PHE A 113 21.42 21.81 -13.18
N PHE A 114 21.88 20.54 -13.16
CA PHE A 114 22.87 20.06 -12.19
C PHE A 114 24.20 19.61 -12.81
N GLY A 115 24.37 19.70 -14.14
CA GLY A 115 25.59 19.30 -14.84
C GLY A 115 26.52 20.47 -15.18
N ARG A 116 27.13 21.09 -14.17
CA ARG A 116 28.24 22.03 -14.32
C ARG A 116 29.47 21.51 -13.61
#